data_AF-A0A7S1E5Z5-F1
#
_entry.id   AF-A0A7S1E5Z5-F1
#
_cell.length_a   1.000
_cell.length_b   1.000
_cell.length_c   1.000
_cell.angle_alpha   90.00
_cell.angle_beta   90.00
_cell.angle_gamma   90.00
#
_symmetry.space_group_name_H-M   'P 1'
#
loop_
_entity.id
_entity.type
_entity.pdbx_description
1 polymer ?
#
loop_
_entity_poly.entity_id
_entity_poly.type
_entity_poly.pdbx_seq_one_letter_code
_entity_poly.pdbx_strand_id
1 'polypeptide(L)'
;VGDSLLVADSNVAKVKKITTVNRVGAFAPFTESGTIVVNGVLASSYVSLQEDESGSLVVGGTKILSMHWLAHALQAPHRLICHLSTSFCDNETYTKEGISHWVHGPLIFSKWLLRQPSLLLGIASIPLLLLGMAMQILEYFFLKVQFGGICFVLALSFIAQARSMRTGKTKKLH
;
A
#
# COMPACT_ATOMS: atom_id res chain seq x y z
N VAL A 1 18.56 -0.22 -20.25
CA VAL A 1 18.46 0.89 -21.26
C VAL A 1 17.67 0.32 -22.42
N GLY A 2 16.68 1.05 -22.92
CA GLY A 2 15.69 0.53 -23.87
C GLY A 2 14.39 0.06 -23.22
N ASP A 3 14.40 -0.13 -21.90
CA ASP A 3 13.24 -0.49 -21.08
C ASP A 3 12.16 0.59 -21.13
N SER A 4 10.92 0.17 -20.93
CA SER A 4 9.74 1.03 -20.97
C SER A 4 9.28 1.35 -19.55
N LEU A 5 9.06 2.63 -19.26
CA LEU A 5 8.57 3.14 -17.99
C LEU A 5 7.20 3.78 -18.16
N LEU A 6 6.36 3.66 -17.14
CA LEU A 6 5.09 4.36 -17.06
C LEU A 6 5.31 5.80 -16.56
N VAL A 7 4.72 6.75 -17.26
CA VAL A 7 4.76 8.19 -16.98
C VAL A 7 3.40 8.62 -16.44
N ALA A 8 3.34 9.73 -15.69
CA ALA A 8 2.16 10.25 -14.99
C ALA A 8 0.87 10.29 -15.84
N ASP A 9 1.00 10.62 -17.13
CA ASP A 9 -0.13 10.70 -18.08
C ASP A 9 -0.55 9.33 -18.65
N SER A 10 -0.22 8.23 -17.96
CA SER A 10 -0.38 6.84 -18.44
C SER A 10 0.34 6.54 -19.76
N ASN A 11 1.27 7.40 -20.16
CA ASN A 11 2.11 7.23 -21.34
C ASN A 11 3.34 6.36 -21.02
N VAL A 12 3.93 5.79 -22.06
CA VAL A 12 5.15 4.98 -21.95
C VAL A 12 6.35 5.77 -22.45
N ALA A 13 7.41 5.87 -21.63
CA ALA A 13 8.69 6.45 -22.00
C ALA A 13 9.80 5.39 -22.03
N LYS A 14 10.75 5.53 -22.96
CA LYS A 14 11.91 4.64 -23.05
C LYS A 14 13.11 5.17 -22.26
N VAL A 15 13.77 4.30 -21.52
CA VAL A 15 15.02 4.60 -20.81
C VAL A 15 16.15 4.82 -21.83
N LYS A 16 16.61 6.07 -21.94
CA LYS A 16 17.72 6.45 -22.84
C LYS A 16 19.10 6.31 -22.20
N LYS A 17 19.20 6.52 -20.88
CA LYS A 17 20.44 6.55 -20.12
C LYS A 17 20.18 6.13 -18.68
N ILE A 18 21.11 5.36 -18.10
CA ILE A 18 21.12 5.02 -16.67
C ILE A 18 22.38 5.66 -16.08
N THR A 19 22.24 6.31 -14.94
CA THR A 19 23.35 6.93 -14.21
C THR A 19 23.20 6.65 -12.73
N THR A 20 24.30 6.29 -12.07
CA THR A 20 24.36 6.16 -10.62
C THR A 20 24.73 7.52 -10.01
N VAL A 21 23.94 7.97 -9.05
CA VAL A 21 24.19 9.20 -8.29
C VAL A 21 24.22 8.86 -6.81
N ASN A 22 25.18 9.44 -6.08
CA ASN A 22 25.23 9.34 -4.62
C ASN A 22 24.82 10.68 -4.00
N ARG A 23 23.84 10.66 -3.10
CA ARG A 23 23.23 11.84 -2.46
C ARG A 23 22.91 11.50 -1.00
N VAL A 24 22.82 12.55 -0.18
CA VAL A 24 22.45 12.40 1.24
C VAL A 24 20.93 12.47 1.35
N GLY A 25 20.34 11.47 2.02
CA GLY A 25 18.91 11.37 2.28
C GLY A 25 18.16 10.55 1.23
N ALA A 26 17.13 9.84 1.69
CA ALA A 26 16.17 9.13 0.87
C ALA A 26 14.78 9.33 1.47
N PHE A 27 13.77 9.53 0.62
CA PHE A 27 12.38 9.67 1.04
C PHE A 27 11.54 8.62 0.33
N ALA A 28 10.89 7.73 1.09
CA ALA A 28 10.11 6.62 0.58
C ALA A 28 8.76 6.56 1.34
N PRO A 29 7.78 7.39 0.96
CA PRO A 29 6.52 7.49 1.69
C PRO A 29 5.63 6.26 1.45
N PHE A 30 5.00 5.78 2.52
CA PHE A 30 3.96 4.76 2.43
C PHE A 30 2.66 5.38 1.95
N THR A 31 2.40 5.31 0.64
CA THR A 31 1.17 5.81 0.03
C THR A 31 0.05 4.76 0.10
N GLU A 32 -1.21 5.20 0.02
CA GLU A 32 -2.37 4.30 -0.01
C GLU A 32 -2.33 3.31 -1.18
N SER A 33 -1.78 3.73 -2.33
CA SER A 33 -1.64 2.87 -3.52
C SER A 33 -0.33 2.06 -3.53
N GLY A 34 0.59 2.33 -2.59
CA GLY A 34 1.94 1.77 -2.63
C GLY A 34 2.82 2.31 -3.76
N THR A 35 2.34 3.30 -4.53
CA THR A 35 3.07 3.89 -5.65
C THR A 35 3.20 5.41 -5.48
N ILE A 36 4.17 5.99 -6.17
CA ILE A 36 4.46 7.42 -6.18
C ILE A 36 4.91 7.86 -7.58
N VAL A 37 4.54 9.07 -7.99
CA VAL A 37 5.06 9.69 -9.21
C VAL A 37 6.21 10.61 -8.84
N VAL A 38 7.42 10.32 -9.33
CA VAL A 38 8.62 11.13 -9.10
C VAL A 38 9.16 11.59 -10.45
N ASN A 39 9.27 12.92 -10.63
CA ASN A 39 9.70 13.53 -11.90
C ASN A 39 8.90 13.01 -13.12
N GLY A 40 7.60 12.83 -12.94
CA GLY A 40 6.70 12.33 -13.98
C GLY A 40 6.75 10.81 -14.20
N VAL A 41 7.58 10.05 -13.48
CA VAL A 41 7.67 8.58 -13.63
C VAL A 41 6.96 7.89 -12.48
N LEU A 42 6.09 6.92 -12.79
CA LEU A 42 5.44 6.09 -11.80
C LEU A 42 6.43 5.07 -11.22
N ALA A 43 6.58 5.07 -9.90
CA ALA A 43 7.47 4.19 -9.16
C ALA A 43 6.74 3.52 -8.00
N SER A 44 7.26 2.36 -7.59
CA SER A 44 6.85 1.70 -6.34
C SER A 44 7.41 2.46 -5.14
N SER A 45 6.62 2.61 -4.08
CA SER A 45 7.07 3.10 -2.77
C SER A 45 7.82 2.02 -1.96
N TYR A 46 7.83 0.77 -2.42
CA TYR A 46 8.50 -0.35 -1.77
C TYR A 46 9.73 -0.81 -2.54
N VAL A 47 10.74 -1.24 -1.79
CA VAL A 47 11.99 -1.80 -2.33
C VAL A 47 11.87 -3.31 -2.51
N SER A 48 12.47 -3.83 -3.58
CA SER A 48 12.72 -5.27 -3.73
C SER A 48 13.91 -5.66 -2.84
N LEU A 49 13.78 -6.76 -2.10
CA LEU A 49 14.87 -7.29 -1.25
C LEU A 49 15.60 -8.46 -1.91
N GLN A 50 15.06 -9.02 -2.99
CA GLN A 50 15.77 -9.98 -3.84
C GLN A 50 16.32 -9.27 -5.07
N GLU A 51 17.54 -9.65 -5.45
CA GLU A 51 18.20 -9.27 -6.70
C GLU A 51 17.62 -10.10 -7.85
N ASP A 52 16.35 -9.83 -8.19
CA ASP A 52 15.67 -10.38 -9.36
C ASP A 52 15.07 -9.22 -10.17
N GLU A 53 15.29 -9.26 -11.49
CA GLU A 53 14.87 -8.18 -12.40
C GLU A 53 13.34 -8.00 -12.44
N SER A 54 12.56 -9.00 -12.03
CA SER A 54 11.10 -8.93 -12.09
C SER A 54 10.45 -8.29 -10.86
N GLY A 55 11.20 -7.99 -9.80
CA GLY A 55 10.64 -7.47 -8.55
C GLY A 55 9.64 -8.44 -7.89
N SER A 56 9.76 -9.74 -8.19
CA SER A 56 8.93 -10.80 -7.64
C SER A 56 9.72 -11.60 -6.61
N LEU A 57 9.02 -12.12 -5.61
CA LEU A 57 9.53 -13.14 -4.71
C LEU A 57 9.75 -14.43 -5.49
N VAL A 58 11.01 -14.82 -5.64
CA VAL A 58 11.45 -16.05 -6.28
C VAL A 58 11.76 -17.09 -5.22
N VAL A 59 11.11 -18.26 -5.33
CA VAL A 59 11.32 -19.42 -4.47
C VAL A 59 11.68 -20.61 -5.35
N GLY A 60 12.87 -21.19 -5.17
CA GLY A 60 13.32 -22.33 -5.97
C GLY A 60 13.35 -22.07 -7.47
N GLY A 61 13.65 -20.84 -7.89
CA GLY A 61 13.65 -20.43 -9.30
C GLY A 61 12.28 -20.08 -9.88
N THR A 62 11.20 -20.23 -9.11
CA THR A 62 9.84 -19.90 -9.55
C THR A 62 9.39 -18.57 -8.97
N LYS A 63 8.87 -17.68 -9.82
CA LYS A 63 8.26 -16.40 -9.41
C LYS A 63 6.91 -16.69 -8.78
N ILE A 64 6.77 -16.35 -7.49
CA ILE A 64 5.55 -16.63 -6.73
C ILE A 64 4.62 -15.41 -6.75
N LEU A 65 5.14 -14.24 -6.37
CA LEU A 65 4.33 -13.04 -6.18
C LEU A 65 5.17 -11.77 -6.26
N SER A 66 4.56 -10.64 -6.62
CA SER A 66 5.24 -9.34 -6.56
C SER A 66 5.68 -8.99 -5.14
N MET A 67 6.94 -8.58 -4.96
CA MET A 67 7.43 -8.06 -3.67
C MET A 67 6.73 -6.77 -3.28
N HIS A 68 6.28 -5.97 -4.27
CA HIS A 68 5.47 -4.79 -4.03
C HIS A 68 4.17 -5.17 -3.33
N TRP A 69 3.43 -6.16 -3.86
CA TRP A 69 2.17 -6.60 -3.24
C TRP A 69 2.42 -7.11 -1.81
N LEU A 70 3.47 -7.91 -1.61
CA LEU A 70 3.78 -8.47 -0.30
C LEU A 70 4.10 -7.38 0.73
N ALA A 71 4.97 -6.43 0.37
CA ALA A 71 5.29 -5.30 1.24
C ALA A 71 4.06 -4.42 1.49
N HIS A 72 3.24 -4.20 0.47
CA HIS A 72 2.02 -3.42 0.59
C HIS A 72 0.98 -4.06 1.51
N ALA A 73 0.78 -5.37 1.39
CA ALA A 73 -0.14 -6.15 2.22
C ALA A 73 0.31 -6.20 3.69
N LEU A 74 1.61 -6.39 3.93
CA LEU A 74 2.15 -6.40 5.29
C LEU A 74 2.19 -5.00 5.93
N GLN A 75 2.16 -3.93 5.12
CA GLN A 75 2.03 -2.56 5.61
C GLN A 75 0.57 -2.12 5.82
N ALA A 76 -0.41 -2.94 5.43
CA ALA A 76 -1.84 -2.65 5.62
C ALA A 76 -2.23 -2.35 7.08
N PRO A 77 -1.72 -3.05 8.11
CA PRO A 77 -2.02 -2.72 9.51
C PRO A 77 -1.53 -1.32 9.90
N HIS A 78 -0.34 -0.93 9.41
CA HIS A 78 0.19 0.40 9.66
C HIS A 78 -0.70 1.48 9.05
N ARG A 79 -1.09 1.31 7.78
CA ARG A 79 -1.99 2.25 7.09
C ARG A 79 -3.33 2.35 7.80
N LEU A 80 -3.90 1.23 8.21
CA LEU A 80 -5.15 1.20 8.96
C LEU A 80 -5.03 1.95 10.29
N ILE A 81 -3.97 1.72 11.06
CA ILE A 81 -3.73 2.41 12.33
C ILE A 81 -3.55 3.91 12.09
N CYS A 82 -2.76 4.32 11.10
CA CYS A 82 -2.60 5.73 10.74
C CYS A 82 -3.93 6.40 10.36
N HIS A 83 -4.79 5.67 9.65
CA HIS A 83 -6.08 6.20 9.24
C HIS A 83 -7.05 6.36 10.42
N LEU A 84 -7.01 5.43 11.39
CA LEU A 84 -7.86 5.48 12.58
C LEU A 84 -7.33 6.44 13.66
N SER A 85 -6.02 6.67 13.72
CA SER A 85 -5.35 7.51 14.71
C SER A 85 -4.15 8.23 14.08
N THR A 86 -4.35 9.49 13.69
CA THR A 86 -3.29 10.30 13.07
C THR A 86 -2.11 10.50 14.01
N SER A 87 -2.36 10.62 15.32
CA SER A 87 -1.33 10.83 16.33
C SER A 87 -0.29 9.71 16.41
N PHE A 88 -0.65 8.48 16.02
CA PHE A 88 0.31 7.37 15.98
C PHE A 88 1.37 7.61 14.90
N CYS A 89 0.98 8.14 13.75
CA CYS A 89 1.85 8.31 12.60
C CYS A 89 2.54 9.68 12.59
N ASP A 90 1.93 10.69 13.20
CA ASP A 90 2.57 11.99 13.44
C ASP A 90 3.78 11.87 14.38
N ASN A 91 3.79 10.86 15.26
CA ASN A 91 4.87 10.61 16.22
C ASN A 91 5.73 9.39 15.85
N GLU A 92 5.78 9.03 14.56
CA GLU A 92 6.61 7.94 14.07
C GLU A 92 8.11 8.26 14.25
N THR A 93 8.87 7.28 14.74
CA THR A 93 10.30 7.42 14.99
C THR A 93 11.11 6.62 13.96
N TYR A 94 12.33 7.07 13.71
CA TYR A 94 13.21 6.55 12.66
C TYR A 94 14.59 6.20 13.21
N THR A 95 15.22 5.18 12.63
CA THR A 95 16.62 4.83 12.92
C THR A 95 17.58 5.88 12.36
N LYS A 96 18.87 5.79 12.71
CA LYS A 96 19.91 6.69 12.18
C LYS A 96 20.03 6.64 10.65
N GLU A 97 19.63 5.53 10.05
CA GLU A 97 19.61 5.28 8.61
C GLU A 97 18.33 5.79 7.93
N GLY A 98 17.40 6.40 8.68
CA GLY A 98 16.14 6.91 8.16
C GLY A 98 15.09 5.84 7.91
N ILE A 99 15.19 4.67 8.56
CA ILE A 99 14.21 3.59 8.45
C ILE A 99 13.20 3.72 9.59
N SER A 100 11.90 3.67 9.29
CA SER A 100 10.86 3.65 10.32
C SER A 100 11.07 2.48 11.28
N HIS A 101 10.93 2.72 12.59
CA HIS A 101 10.98 1.66 13.60
C HIS A 101 9.89 0.60 13.41
N TRP A 102 8.75 0.95 12.79
CA TRP A 102 7.72 -0.02 12.41
C TRP A 102 8.23 -1.06 11.41
N VAL A 103 9.04 -0.62 10.45
CA VAL A 103 9.53 -1.46 9.33
C VAL A 103 10.87 -2.10 9.64
N HIS A 104 11.65 -1.55 10.58
CA HIS A 104 12.99 -2.02 10.89
C HIS A 104 13.06 -3.50 11.27
N GLY A 105 12.19 -3.96 12.18
CA GLY A 105 12.11 -5.36 12.59
C GLY A 105 11.73 -6.30 11.43
N PRO A 106 10.58 -6.07 10.76
CA PRO A 106 10.20 -6.82 9.57
C PRO A 106 11.28 -6.87 8.49
N LEU A 107 11.99 -5.76 8.24
CA LEU A 107 13.08 -5.69 7.27
C LEU A 107 14.23 -6.65 7.61
N ILE A 108 14.67 -6.68 8.87
CA ILE A 108 15.72 -7.59 9.34
C ILE A 108 15.26 -9.04 9.18
N PHE A 109 14.03 -9.33 9.60
CA PHE A 109 13.44 -10.66 9.48
C PHE A 109 13.35 -11.11 8.01
N SER A 110 12.86 -10.26 7.11
CA SER A 110 12.78 -10.57 5.68
C SER A 110 14.15 -10.81 5.07
N LYS A 111 15.17 -9.99 5.40
CA LYS A 111 16.54 -10.21 4.94
C LYS A 111 17.12 -11.53 5.44
N TRP A 112 16.85 -11.90 6.69
CA TRP A 112 17.26 -13.20 7.24
C TRP A 112 16.54 -14.36 6.54
N LEU A 113 15.24 -14.21 6.30
CA LEU A 113 14.40 -15.24 5.67
C LEU A 113 14.83 -15.51 4.22
N LEU A 114 15.15 -14.45 3.47
CA LEU A 114 15.60 -14.55 2.08
C LEU A 114 16.97 -15.24 1.91
N ARG A 115 17.76 -15.37 2.98
CA ARG A 115 19.04 -16.09 2.98
C ARG A 115 18.89 -17.59 3.27
N GLN A 116 17.69 -18.04 3.64
CA GLN A 116 17.42 -19.44 3.94
C GLN A 116 17.37 -20.29 2.66
N PRO A 117 17.59 -21.62 2.76
CA PRO A 117 17.39 -22.51 1.63
C PRO A 117 15.97 -22.40 1.06
N SER A 118 15.82 -22.63 -0.24
CA SER A 118 14.56 -22.45 -0.99
C SER A 118 13.38 -23.21 -0.38
N LEU A 119 13.62 -24.39 0.20
CA LEU A 119 12.59 -25.17 0.89
C LEU A 119 12.04 -24.42 2.12
N LEU A 120 12.92 -23.90 2.97
CA LEU A 120 12.51 -23.18 4.19
C LEU A 120 11.85 -21.85 3.83
N LEU A 121 12.37 -21.13 2.83
CA LEU A 121 11.74 -19.92 2.29
C LEU A 121 10.34 -20.22 1.75
N GLY A 122 10.17 -21.33 1.02
CA GLY A 122 8.86 -21.76 0.51
C GLY A 122 7.86 -22.04 1.63
N ILE A 123 8.24 -22.85 2.62
CA ILE A 123 7.40 -23.17 3.79
C ILE A 123 7.02 -21.90 4.55
N ALA A 124 7.97 -21.01 4.80
CA ALA A 124 7.75 -19.76 5.53
C ALA A 124 6.94 -18.72 4.72
N SER A 125 6.97 -18.78 3.39
CA SER A 125 6.20 -17.85 2.55
C SER A 125 4.69 -18.07 2.68
N ILE A 126 4.23 -19.32 2.89
CA ILE A 126 2.81 -19.66 3.01
C ILE A 126 2.11 -18.89 4.15
N PRO A 127 2.54 -18.98 5.43
CA PRO A 127 1.91 -18.25 6.50
C PRO A 127 2.03 -16.73 6.33
N LEU A 128 3.12 -16.24 5.74
CA LEU A 128 3.31 -14.81 5.46
C LEU A 128 2.29 -14.29 4.43
N LEU A 129 2.02 -15.08 3.39
CA LEU A 129 1.00 -14.77 2.38
C LEU A 129 -0.40 -14.78 2.97
N LEU A 130 -0.72 -15.79 3.79
CA LEU A 130 -2.01 -15.85 4.50
C LEU A 130 -2.21 -14.65 5.42
N LEU A 131 -1.16 -14.26 6.16
CA LEU A 131 -1.18 -13.07 7.01
C LEU A 131 -1.39 -11.79 6.19
N GLY A 132 -0.65 -11.61 5.09
CA GLY A 132 -0.80 -10.46 4.19
C GLY A 132 -2.21 -10.37 3.61
N MET A 133 -2.76 -11.49 3.14
CA MET A 133 -4.14 -11.58 2.65
C MET A 133 -5.15 -11.19 3.74
N ALA A 134 -5.01 -11.74 4.94
CA ALA A 134 -5.91 -11.43 6.06
C ALA A 134 -5.88 -9.94 6.42
N MET A 135 -4.69 -9.33 6.46
CA MET A 135 -4.54 -7.90 6.75
C MET A 135 -5.12 -7.02 5.64
N GLN A 136 -4.98 -7.42 4.38
CA GLN A 136 -5.55 -6.69 3.25
C GLN A 136 -7.09 -6.75 3.25
N ILE A 137 -7.67 -7.91 3.58
CA ILE A 137 -9.13 -8.07 3.74
C ILE A 137 -9.64 -7.18 4.87
N LEU A 138 -8.91 -7.15 5.99
CA LEU A 138 -9.25 -6.33 7.14
C LEU A 138 -9.19 -4.84 6.78
N GLU A 139 -8.11 -4.36 6.17
CA GLU A 139 -8.00 -2.98 5.70
C GLU A 139 -9.15 -2.61 4.74
N TYR A 140 -9.46 -3.48 3.77
CA TYR A 140 -10.56 -3.26 2.83
C TYR A 140 -11.92 -3.13 3.54
N PHE A 141 -12.20 -4.02 4.50
CA PHE A 141 -13.45 -3.99 5.24
C PHE A 141 -13.60 -2.72 6.08
N PHE A 142 -12.54 -2.32 6.80
CA PHE A 142 -12.57 -1.14 7.66
C PHE A 142 -12.57 0.18 6.87
N LEU A 143 -11.71 0.33 5.86
CA LEU A 143 -11.52 1.60 5.18
C LEU A 143 -12.53 1.83 4.04
N LYS A 144 -12.97 0.76 3.35
CA LYS A 144 -13.83 0.91 2.16
C LYS A 144 -15.28 0.52 2.42
N VAL A 145 -15.54 -0.57 3.14
CA VAL A 145 -16.91 -1.07 3.33
C VAL A 145 -17.66 -0.26 4.40
N GLN A 146 -17.08 -0.03 5.58
CA GLN A 146 -17.75 0.70 6.67
C GLN A 146 -18.07 2.15 6.28
N PHE A 147 -17.09 2.88 5.71
CA PHE A 147 -17.31 4.25 5.25
C PHE A 147 -18.35 4.32 4.10
N GLY A 148 -18.30 3.40 3.14
CA GLY A 148 -19.30 3.33 2.07
C GLY A 148 -20.71 3.06 2.57
N GLY A 149 -20.86 2.13 3.53
CA GLY A 149 -22.13 1.78 4.15
C GLY A 149 -22.74 2.92 4.97
N ILE A 150 -21.94 3.61 5.78
CA ILE A 150 -22.39 4.77 6.58
C ILE A 150 -22.86 5.89 5.66
N CYS A 151 -22.09 6.23 4.63
CA CYS A 151 -22.47 7.25 3.64
C CYS A 151 -23.79 6.89 2.93
N PHE A 152 -24.00 5.62 2.59
CA PHE A 152 -25.24 5.17 1.96
C PHE A 152 -26.45 5.31 2.89
N VAL A 153 -26.33 4.90 4.16
CA VAL A 153 -27.41 5.05 5.16
C VAL A 153 -27.73 6.52 5.42
N LEU A 154 -26.73 7.38 5.52
CA LEU A 154 -26.93 8.82 5.66
C LEU A 154 -27.60 9.42 4.42
N ALA A 155 -27.21 9.03 3.21
CA ALA A 155 -27.86 9.49 1.99
C ALA A 155 -29.35 9.10 1.96
N LEU A 156 -29.69 7.86 2.35
CA LEU A 156 -31.08 7.42 2.44
C LEU A 156 -31.88 8.19 3.49
N SER A 157 -31.30 8.47 4.66
CA SER A 157 -31.98 9.24 5.70
C SER A 157 -32.21 10.69 5.27
N PHE A 158 -31.25 11.33 4.59
CA PHE A 158 -31.42 12.66 3.98
C PHE A 158 -32.51 12.68 2.91
N ILE A 159 -32.57 11.68 2.01
CA ILE A 159 -33.62 11.57 1.00
C ILE A 159 -35.00 11.41 1.65
N ALA A 160 -35.11 10.60 2.71
CA ALA A 160 -36.35 10.41 3.46
C ALA A 160 -36.80 11.72 4.14
N GLN A 161 -35.88 12.45 4.78
CA GLN A 161 -36.17 13.75 5.41
C GLN A 161 -36.57 14.81 4.37
N ALA A 162 -35.89 14.88 3.23
CA ALA A 162 -36.22 15.82 2.14
C ALA A 162 -37.61 15.55 1.55
N ARG A 163 -38.00 14.27 1.42
CA ARG A 163 -39.36 13.88 0.99
C ARG A 163 -40.42 14.28 2.01
N SER A 164 -40.16 14.09 3.30
CA SER A 164 -41.06 14.49 4.39
C SER A 164 -41.31 16.02 4.42
N MET A 165 -40.28 16.83 4.19
CA MET A 165 -40.44 18.30 4.13
C MET A 165 -41.26 18.77 2.92
N ARG A 166 -41.16 18.08 1.77
CA ARG A 166 -41.96 18.40 0.58
C ARG A 166 -43.46 18.13 0.80
N THR A 167 -43.81 17.01 1.42
CA THR A 167 -45.22 16.67 1.71
C THR A 167 -45.83 17.50 2.83
N GLY A 168 -45.03 18.01 3.77
CA GLY A 168 -45.48 18.95 4.80
C GLY A 168 -45.85 20.34 4.27
N LYS A 169 -45.16 20.83 3.22
CA LYS A 169 -45.48 22.12 2.60
C LYS A 169 -46.80 22.09 1.81
N THR A 170 -47.12 21.00 1.12
CA THR A 170 -48.37 20.87 0.35
C THR A 170 -49.62 20.81 1.23
N LYS A 171 -49.52 20.33 2.48
CA LYS A 171 -50.65 20.31 3.42
C LYS A 171 -50.96 21.65 4.08
N LYS A 172 -50.06 22.64 4.04
CA LYS A 172 -50.26 23.98 4.63
C LYS A 172 -50.86 25.02 3.66
N LEU A 173 -51.15 24.62 2.42
CA LEU A 173 -51.64 25.50 1.34
C LEU A 173 -53.13 25.28 1.00
N HIS A 174 -53.84 24.48 1.80
CA HIS A 174 -55.30 24.29 1.78
C HIS A 174 -55.87 24.70 3.13
#